data_AF-A0A1I2H3N1-F1
#
_entry.id   AF-A0A1I2H3N1-F1
#
_cell.length_a   1.000
_cell.length_b   1.000
_cell.length_c   1.000
_cell.angle_alpha   90.00
_cell.angle_beta   90.00
_cell.angle_gamma   90.00
#
_symmetry.space_group_name_H-M   'P 1'
#
loop_
_entity.id
_entity.type
_entity.pdbx_description
1 polymer ?
#
loop_
_entity_poly.entity_id
_entity_poly.type
_entity_poly.pdbx_seq_one_letter_code
_entity_poly.pdbx_strand_id
1 'polypeptide(L)'
;METQETITTISLIVIAALFFVVLPVSAANAEEILTAQDHLQMAKHHEVLLKEAEAKLVEHKAALEDYESRSMYYGRRGQDFQSHEKANIREYERLVAENKAQAALYYKLAGESQTPKFIRGTTSNTQVN
;
A
#
# COMPACT_ATOMS: atom_id res chain seq x y z
N MET A 1 -17.39 -6.08 -39.93
CA MET A 1 -17.67 -6.27 -38.51
C MET A 1 -16.75 -7.40 -38.04
N GLU A 2 -15.44 -7.17 -38.00
CA GLU A 2 -14.42 -8.22 -37.77
C GLU A 2 -13.13 -7.64 -37.14
N THR A 3 -13.24 -6.87 -36.06
CA THR A 3 -12.04 -6.27 -35.42
C THR A 3 -11.99 -6.37 -33.90
N GLN A 4 -13.04 -6.87 -33.24
CA GLN A 4 -13.09 -6.91 -31.77
C GLN A 4 -12.61 -8.25 -31.17
N GLU A 5 -12.85 -9.37 -31.85
CA GLU A 5 -12.48 -10.72 -31.38
C GLU A 5 -10.97 -10.97 -31.40
N THR A 6 -10.23 -10.30 -32.29
CA THR A 6 -8.79 -10.50 -32.48
C THR A 6 -7.93 -9.75 -31.46
N ILE A 7 -8.39 -8.60 -30.96
CA ILE A 7 -7.64 -7.78 -30.00
C ILE A 7 -7.67 -8.43 -28.61
N THR A 8 -8.80 -9.00 -28.19
CA THR A 8 -8.94 -9.69 -26.90
C THR A 8 -8.18 -11.01 -26.86
N THR A 9 -8.15 -11.78 -27.95
CA THR A 9 -7.39 -13.03 -28.04
C THR A 9 -5.88 -12.80 -28.05
N ILE A 10 -5.39 -11.78 -28.77
CA ILE A 10 -3.96 -11.43 -28.75
C ILE A 10 -3.54 -10.95 -27.35
N SER A 11 -4.38 -10.19 -26.64
CA SER A 11 -4.07 -9.73 -25.28
C SER A 11 -3.98 -10.88 -24.26
N LEU A 12 -4.72 -11.98 -24.43
CA LEU A 12 -4.68 -13.12 -23.50
C LEU A 12 -3.47 -14.04 -23.74
N ILE A 13 -3.03 -14.21 -24.99
CA ILE A 13 -1.88 -15.08 -25.32
C ILE A 13 -0.55 -14.46 -24.86
N VAL A 14 -0.41 -13.13 -24.94
CA VAL A 14 0.79 -12.41 -24.45
C VAL A 14 0.94 -12.54 -22.93
N ILE A 15 -0.16 -12.61 -22.18
CA ILE A 15 -0.13 -12.77 -20.71
C ILE A 15 0.28 -14.21 -20.33
N ALA A 16 -0.09 -15.23 -21.11
CA ALA A 16 0.24 -16.63 -20.80
C ALA A 16 1.68 -17.03 -21.17
N ALA A 17 2.29 -16.40 -22.19
CA ALA A 17 3.65 -16.75 -22.63
C ALA A 17 4.78 -16.20 -21.74
N LEU A 18 4.48 -15.30 -20.79
CA LEU A 18 5.45 -14.75 -19.83
C LEU A 18 5.72 -15.65 -18.62
N PHE A 19 5.03 -16.79 -18.47
CA PHE A 19 4.99 -17.55 -17.22
C PHE A 19 5.63 -18.95 -17.23
N PHE A 20 6.34 -19.37 -18.28
CA PHE A 20 6.92 -20.73 -18.31
C PHE A 20 8.37 -20.80 -18.78
N VAL A 21 9.27 -20.16 -18.02
CA VAL A 21 10.67 -20.60 -17.93
C VAL A 21 10.87 -21.17 -16.53
N VAL A 22 10.51 -22.44 -16.35
CA VAL A 22 10.91 -23.19 -15.16
C VAL A 22 12.29 -23.76 -15.42
N LEU A 23 13.32 -23.02 -15.02
CA LEU A 23 14.64 -23.58 -14.79
C LEU A 23 14.63 -24.29 -13.42
N PRO A 24 15.18 -25.51 -13.29
CA PRO A 24 15.41 -26.10 -11.99
C PRO A 24 16.60 -25.37 -11.36
N VAL A 25 16.34 -24.36 -10.53
CA VAL A 25 17.40 -23.79 -9.70
C VAL A 25 17.67 -24.79 -8.57
N SER A 26 18.85 -25.40 -8.57
CA SER A 26 19.32 -26.21 -7.44
C SER A 26 19.45 -25.30 -6.22
N ALA A 27 18.56 -25.45 -5.26
CA ALA A 27 18.64 -24.76 -3.97
C ALA A 27 19.79 -25.37 -3.14
N ALA A 28 21.01 -24.90 -3.40
CA ALA A 28 22.03 -24.91 -2.37
C ALA A 28 21.54 -23.96 -1.27
N ASN A 29 21.10 -24.51 -0.14
CA ASN A 29 20.67 -23.74 1.02
C ASN A 29 21.91 -23.10 1.67
N ALA A 30 22.44 -22.06 1.03
CA ALA A 30 23.25 -21.07 1.72
C ALA A 30 22.26 -20.19 2.48
N GLU A 31 22.36 -20.16 3.80
CA GLU A 31 21.66 -19.17 4.62
C GLU A 31 22.17 -17.80 4.17
N GLU A 32 21.36 -17.08 3.40
CA GLU A 32 21.72 -15.74 2.90
C GLU A 32 21.75 -14.79 4.10
N ILE A 33 22.97 -14.48 4.55
CA ILE A 33 23.18 -13.48 5.59
C ILE A 33 22.97 -12.11 4.93
N LEU A 34 21.80 -11.51 5.15
CA LEU A 34 21.49 -10.16 4.70
C LEU A 34 22.52 -9.17 5.25
N THR A 35 22.99 -8.27 4.39
CA THR A 35 23.93 -7.22 4.76
C THR A 35 23.20 -6.03 5.38
N ALA A 36 23.95 -5.15 6.05
CA ALA A 36 23.41 -3.88 6.51
C ALA A 36 22.80 -3.04 5.37
N GLN A 37 23.38 -3.11 4.17
CA GLN A 37 22.84 -2.41 2.99
C GLN A 37 21.51 -2.99 2.53
N ASP A 38 21.34 -4.32 2.60
CA ASP A 38 20.07 -4.98 2.26
C ASP A 38 18.97 -4.54 3.23
N HIS A 39 19.26 -4.53 4.53
CA HIS A 39 18.33 -4.00 5.53
C HIS A 39 18.00 -2.52 5.29
N LEU A 40 18.96 -1.68 4.94
CA LEU A 40 18.69 -0.28 4.60
C LEU A 40 17.76 -0.15 3.37
N GLN A 41 17.95 -0.99 2.36
CA GLN A 41 17.07 -1.00 1.19
C GLN A 41 15.63 -1.40 1.57
N MET A 42 15.48 -2.40 2.45
CA MET A 42 14.16 -2.79 2.98
C MET A 42 13.53 -1.66 3.80
N ALA A 43 14.30 -0.97 4.64
CA ALA A 43 13.81 0.19 5.39
C ALA A 43 13.24 1.28 4.47
N LYS A 44 14.00 1.64 3.43
CA LYS A 44 13.58 2.62 2.41
C LYS A 44 12.35 2.17 1.63
N HIS A 45 12.23 0.87 1.35
CA HIS A 45 11.04 0.32 0.71
C HIS A 45 9.79 0.55 1.56
N HIS A 46 9.87 0.25 2.86
CA HIS A 46 8.75 0.52 3.79
C HIS A 46 8.48 2.01 3.98
N GLU A 47 9.48 2.90 3.86
CA GLU A 47 9.22 4.35 3.84
C GLU A 47 8.41 4.79 2.61
N VAL A 48 8.62 4.17 1.45
CA VAL A 48 7.82 4.44 0.24
C VAL A 48 6.39 3.95 0.45
N LEU A 49 6.22 2.71 0.91
CA LEU A 49 4.90 2.14 1.20
C LEU A 49 4.16 2.93 2.29
N LEU A 50 4.87 3.43 3.30
CA LEU A 50 4.30 4.30 4.32
C LEU A 50 3.72 5.57 3.70
N LYS A 51 4.46 6.26 2.83
CA LYS A 51 3.99 7.48 2.17
C LYS A 51 2.76 7.23 1.30
N GLU A 52 2.74 6.11 0.59
CA GLU A 52 1.60 5.70 -0.22
C GLU A 52 0.37 5.43 0.66
N ALA A 53 0.54 4.70 1.76
CA ALA A 53 -0.52 4.40 2.71
C ALA A 53 -1.05 5.66 3.40
N GLU A 54 -0.17 6.60 3.79
CA GLU A 54 -0.57 7.89 4.35
C GLU A 54 -1.38 8.72 3.35
N ALA A 55 -0.96 8.77 2.08
CA ALA A 55 -1.70 9.48 1.03
C ALA A 55 -3.10 8.88 0.81
N LYS A 56 -3.19 7.55 0.73
CA LYS A 56 -4.47 6.85 0.59
C LYS A 56 -5.36 6.99 1.81
N LEU A 57 -4.79 6.99 3.01
CA LEU A 57 -5.54 7.23 4.24
C LEU A 57 -6.20 8.63 4.23
N VAL A 58 -5.48 9.65 3.78
CA VAL A 58 -6.02 11.01 3.64
C VAL A 58 -7.13 11.05 2.60
N GLU A 59 -6.94 10.40 1.45
CA GLU A 59 -7.95 10.30 0.39
C GLU A 59 -9.27 9.70 0.91
N HIS A 60 -9.21 8.54 1.59
CA HIS A 60 -10.39 7.87 2.12
C HIS A 60 -11.05 8.64 3.28
N LYS A 61 -10.26 9.34 4.12
CA LYS A 61 -10.81 10.22 5.15
C LYS A 61 -11.57 11.40 4.54
N ALA A 62 -11.01 12.04 3.52
CA ALA A 62 -11.67 13.13 2.81
C ALA A 62 -12.94 12.66 2.08
N ALA A 63 -12.91 11.47 1.46
CA ALA A 63 -14.05 10.87 0.79
C ALA A 63 -15.20 10.54 1.77
N LEU A 64 -14.87 10.01 2.95
CA LEU A 64 -15.86 9.76 4.00
C LEU A 64 -16.44 11.07 4.55
N GLU A 65 -15.61 12.10 4.77
CA GLU A 65 -16.05 13.43 5.21
C GLU A 65 -17.01 14.07 4.20
N ASP A 66 -16.71 13.99 2.89
CA ASP A 66 -17.59 14.48 1.84
C ASP A 66 -18.95 13.76 1.89
N TYR A 67 -18.94 12.43 2.01
CA TYR A 67 -20.17 11.66 2.17
C TYR A 67 -20.96 12.06 3.42
N GLU A 68 -20.30 12.22 4.56
CA GLU A 68 -20.98 12.59 5.82
C GLU A 68 -21.57 14.01 5.74
N SER A 69 -20.90 14.93 5.05
CA SER A 69 -21.39 16.29 4.83
C SER A 69 -22.56 16.38 3.84
N ARG A 70 -22.60 15.48 2.85
CA ARG A 70 -23.47 15.56 1.67
C ARG A 70 -24.10 14.22 1.30
N SER A 71 -24.51 13.45 2.31
CA SER A 71 -25.02 12.08 2.15
C SER A 71 -26.18 11.94 1.15
N MET A 72 -27.05 12.97 1.06
CA MET A 72 -28.18 13.06 0.13
C MET A 72 -27.77 12.90 -1.35
N TYR A 73 -26.54 13.31 -1.72
CA TYR A 73 -26.06 13.26 -3.12
C TYR A 73 -25.66 11.85 -3.58
N TYR A 74 -25.45 10.91 -2.65
CA TYR A 74 -25.00 9.54 -2.96
C TYR A 74 -26.17 8.57 -3.19
N GLY A 75 -27.37 8.96 -2.78
CA GLY A 75 -28.58 8.14 -2.92
C GLY A 75 -28.45 6.76 -2.27
N ARG A 76 -29.10 5.75 -2.86
CA ARG A 76 -29.15 4.38 -2.30
C ARG A 76 -27.78 3.71 -2.14
N ARG A 77 -26.80 4.06 -2.97
CA ARG A 77 -25.44 3.50 -2.90
C ARG A 77 -24.57 4.15 -1.81
N GLY A 78 -25.09 5.16 -1.12
CA GLY A 78 -24.37 5.86 -0.07
C GLY A 78 -23.96 4.98 1.11
N GLN A 79 -24.78 4.00 1.50
CA GLN A 79 -24.46 3.09 2.59
C GLN A 79 -23.29 2.15 2.26
N ASP A 80 -23.26 1.64 1.02
CA ASP A 80 -22.16 0.82 0.53
C ASP A 80 -20.88 1.65 0.45
N PHE A 81 -20.97 2.86 -0.11
CA PHE A 81 -19.85 3.81 -0.14
C PHE A 81 -19.28 4.07 1.25
N GLN A 82 -20.12 4.45 2.23
CA GLN A 82 -19.69 4.70 3.60
C GLN A 82 -18.99 3.48 4.23
N SER A 83 -19.53 2.28 4.00
CA SER A 83 -18.98 1.04 4.53
C SER A 83 -17.61 0.73 3.92
N HIS A 84 -17.46 0.94 2.62
CA HIS A 84 -16.18 0.80 1.91
C HIS A 84 -15.14 1.81 2.40
N GLU A 85 -15.49 3.10 2.51
CA GLU A 85 -14.55 4.11 2.99
C GLU A 85 -14.10 3.82 4.42
N LYS A 86 -15.02 3.43 5.31
CA LYS A 86 -14.66 3.02 6.68
C LYS A 86 -13.74 1.80 6.71
N ALA A 87 -13.95 0.82 5.82
CA ALA A 87 -13.07 -0.34 5.71
C ALA A 87 -11.68 0.04 5.19
N ASN A 88 -11.61 0.87 4.16
CA ASN A 88 -10.36 1.37 3.60
C ASN A 88 -9.57 2.17 4.63
N ILE A 89 -10.22 3.06 5.40
CA ILE A 89 -9.56 3.83 6.48
C ILE A 89 -8.89 2.88 7.48
N ARG A 90 -9.60 1.85 7.97
CA ARG A 90 -9.03 0.88 8.91
C ARG A 90 -7.83 0.14 8.32
N GLU A 91 -7.92 -0.26 7.05
CA GLU A 91 -6.84 -0.97 6.38
C GLU A 91 -5.61 -0.07 6.19
N TYR A 92 -5.79 1.17 5.74
CA TYR A 92 -4.66 2.08 5.57
C TYR A 92 -4.06 2.55 6.90
N GLU A 93 -4.85 2.67 7.98
CA GLU A 93 -4.29 2.88 9.32
C GLU A 93 -3.41 1.70 9.77
N ARG A 94 -3.84 0.47 9.48
CA ARG A 94 -3.05 -0.74 9.72
C ARG A 94 -1.75 -0.73 8.91
N LEU A 95 -1.83 -0.41 7.61
CA LEU A 95 -0.67 -0.34 6.71
C LEU A 95 0.31 0.77 7.13
N VAL A 96 -0.18 1.93 7.57
CA VAL A 96 0.67 3.00 8.12
C VAL A 96 1.42 2.49 9.35
N ALA A 97 0.74 1.87 10.30
CA ALA A 97 1.38 1.35 11.51
C ALA A 97 2.40 0.24 11.20
N GLU A 98 2.06 -0.68 10.30
CA GLU A 98 2.92 -1.78 9.89
C GLU A 98 4.18 -1.29 9.18
N ASN A 99 4.04 -0.45 8.15
CA ASN A 99 5.20 0.08 7.42
C ASN A 99 6.10 0.94 8.29
N LYS A 100 5.50 1.69 9.24
CA LYS A 100 6.26 2.44 10.25
C LYS A 100 7.11 1.52 11.12
N ALA A 101 6.54 0.40 11.60
CA ALA A 101 7.24 -0.57 12.42
C ALA A 101 8.33 -1.30 11.64
N GLN A 102 8.05 -1.72 10.41
CA GLN A 102 9.01 -2.41 9.56
C GLN A 102 10.18 -1.51 9.15
N ALA A 103 9.93 -0.26 8.75
CA ALA A 103 10.99 0.69 8.47
C ALA A 103 11.92 0.88 9.68
N ALA A 104 11.36 1.08 10.87
CA ALA A 104 12.13 1.22 12.10
C ALA A 104 12.95 -0.04 12.45
N LEU A 105 12.37 -1.24 12.24
CA LEU A 105 13.06 -2.50 12.44
C LEU A 105 14.28 -2.63 11.53
N TYR A 106 14.11 -2.37 10.24
CA TYR A 106 15.18 -2.55 9.26
C TYR A 106 16.30 -1.50 9.38
N TYR A 107 16.01 -0.26 9.76
CA TYR A 107 17.07 0.70 10.13
C TYR A 107 17.90 0.22 11.32
N LYS A 108 17.24 -0.35 12.34
CA LYS A 108 17.93 -0.92 13.50
C LYS A 108 18.83 -2.09 13.08
N LEU A 109 18.37 -2.96 12.19
CA LEU A 109 19.15 -4.09 11.66
C LEU A 109 20.32 -3.63 10.76
N ALA A 110 20.16 -2.53 10.04
CA ALA A 110 21.24 -1.90 9.27
C ALA A 110 22.35 -1.27 10.15
N GLY A 111 22.15 -1.19 11.47
CA GLY A 111 23.06 -0.49 12.38
C GLY A 111 22.97 1.03 12.27
N GLU A 112 21.94 1.55 11.59
CA GLU A 112 21.73 2.98 11.43
C GLU A 112 20.95 3.53 12.63
N SER A 113 21.53 4.51 13.31
CA SER A 113 20.91 5.23 14.42
C SER A 113 19.91 6.30 13.97
N GLN A 114 19.70 6.42 12.65
CA GLN A 114 18.77 7.38 12.08
C GLN A 114 17.33 6.95 12.40
N THR A 115 16.62 7.76 13.19
CA THR A 115 15.17 7.57 13.35
C THR A 115 14.49 7.79 12.01
N PRO A 116 13.61 6.89 11.55
CA PRO A 116 12.93 7.05 10.28
C PRO A 116 12.22 8.40 10.25
N LYS A 117 12.32 9.12 9.13
CA LYS A 117 11.69 10.45 8.99
C LYS A 117 10.20 10.28 8.75
N PHE A 118 9.46 10.02 9.81
CA PHE A 118 8.01 10.01 9.78
C PHE A 118 7.50 11.45 9.68
N ILE A 119 6.73 11.77 8.64
CA ILE A 119 5.97 13.02 8.61
C ILE A 119 4.97 12.94 9.75
N ARG A 120 5.12 13.81 10.76
CA ARG A 120 4.18 13.88 11.88
C ARG A 120 2.88 14.47 11.35
N GLY A 121 1.95 13.61 10.92
CA GLY A 121 0.59 14.00 10.61
C GLY A 121 0.00 14.81 11.77
N THR A 122 -0.42 16.02 11.47
CA THR A 122 -0.95 17.02 12.38
C THR A 122 -2.16 16.45 13.11
N THR A 123 -2.04 16.15 14.40
CA THR A 123 -3.19 15.93 15.27
C THR A 123 -3.85 17.28 15.52
N SER A 124 -4.69 17.75 14.59
CA SER A 124 -5.66 18.80 14.88
C SER A 124 -6.83 18.17 15.64
N ASN A 125 -6.62 18.00 16.94
CA ASN A 125 -7.70 17.76 17.89
C ASN A 125 -8.43 19.10 18.09
N THR A 126 -9.36 19.43 17.19
CA THR A 126 -10.35 20.47 17.47
C THR A 126 -11.38 19.85 18.39
N GLN A 127 -11.18 20.03 19.70
CA GLN A 127 -12.29 20.03 20.63
C GLN A 127 -13.24 21.15 20.20
N VAL A 128 -14.39 20.77 19.65
CA VAL A 128 -15.56 21.65 19.61
C VAL A 128 -16.25 21.54 20.96
N ASN A 129 -16.11 22.62 21.73
CA ASN A 129 -17.05 23.01 22.78
C ASN A 129 -18.27 23.64 22.11
#